data_AF-X5DYD2-F1
#
_entry.id   AF-X5DYD2-F1
#
_cell.length_a   1.000
_cell.length_b   1.000
_cell.length_c   1.000
_cell.angle_alpha   90.00
_cell.angle_beta   90.00
_cell.angle_gamma   90.00
#
_symmetry.space_group_name_H-M   'P 1'
#
loop_
_entity.id
_entity.type
_entity.pdbx_description
1 polymer ?
#
loop_
_entity_poly.entity_id
_entity_poly.type
_entity_poly.pdbx_seq_one_letter_code
_entity_poly.pdbx_strand_id
1 'polypeptide(L)'
;MARIMSTSVQPVHTVSHDLDRQRTLRALRQGDRRRSDVCDADRGLMSSAEVLGYRVDRPCPVCGAAGLRESLWIHGAAMGEKSGTARSLSEIGAILATLFPDGVGRSATDRAGAAPVGGSGSGVAVHTVEVCLRCGWNHLIREDMYGAGNSSTERTAT
;
A
#
# COMPACT_ATOMS: atom_id res chain seq x y z
N MET A 1 -18.32 4.84 5.80
CA MET A 1 -18.79 3.92 4.75
C MET A 1 -17.83 2.74 4.67
N ALA A 2 -18.37 1.53 4.72
CA ALA A 2 -17.63 0.29 4.88
C ALA A 2 -16.65 0.07 3.72
N ARG A 3 -15.39 -0.21 4.07
CA ARG A 3 -14.34 -0.69 3.16
C ARG A 3 -14.67 -2.14 2.81
N ILE A 4 -15.66 -2.36 1.95
CA ILE A 4 -15.99 -3.71 1.49
C ILE A 4 -14.99 -4.06 0.39
N MET A 5 -13.85 -4.59 0.82
CA MET A 5 -12.99 -5.43 -0.01
C MET A 5 -13.79 -6.70 -0.32
N SER A 6 -14.61 -6.68 -1.36
CA SER A 6 -15.13 -7.91 -1.99
C SER A 6 -14.09 -8.57 -2.89
N THR A 7 -12.80 -8.39 -2.60
CA THR A 7 -11.76 -9.33 -3.00
C THR A 7 -11.77 -10.46 -1.98
N SER A 8 -12.03 -11.70 -2.41
CA SER A 8 -12.01 -12.90 -1.57
C SER A 8 -10.65 -13.18 -0.90
N VAL A 9 -9.64 -12.37 -1.20
CA VAL A 9 -8.24 -12.52 -0.79
C VAL A 9 -7.94 -11.48 0.29
N GLN A 10 -7.61 -11.95 1.50
CA GLN A 10 -7.20 -11.10 2.63
C GLN A 10 -5.67 -11.02 2.70
N PRO A 11 -5.10 -9.87 3.10
CA PRO A 11 -3.66 -9.77 3.32
C PRO A 11 -3.21 -10.62 4.51
N VAL A 12 -2.01 -11.20 4.43
CA VAL A 12 -1.37 -11.93 5.54
C VAL A 12 -0.77 -10.99 6.57
N HIS A 13 -0.45 -9.77 6.18
CA HIS A 13 0.12 -8.74 7.04
C HIS A 13 -0.28 -7.36 6.52
N THR A 14 -0.68 -6.47 7.44
CA THR A 14 -1.04 -5.08 7.14
C THR A 14 -0.24 -4.15 8.04
N VAL A 15 0.45 -3.17 7.44
CA VAL A 15 1.10 -2.05 8.14
C VAL A 15 0.28 -0.79 7.92
N SER A 16 -0.14 -0.13 9.01
CA SER A 16 -0.73 1.22 8.94
C SER A 16 0.36 2.28 9.12
N HIS A 17 0.26 3.34 8.31
CA HIS A 17 1.13 4.51 8.38
C HIS A 17 0.45 5.73 9.00
N ASP A 18 -0.66 5.54 9.71
CA ASP A 18 -1.42 6.64 10.31
C ASP A 18 -0.61 7.44 11.34
N LEU A 19 0.28 6.79 12.10
CA LEU A 19 1.15 7.46 13.06
C LEU A 19 2.18 8.36 12.36
N ASP A 20 2.78 7.88 11.27
CA ASP A 20 3.72 8.68 10.47
C ASP A 20 3.01 9.86 9.81
N ARG A 21 1.83 9.61 9.25
CA ARG A 21 0.94 10.63 8.72
C ARG A 21 0.60 11.71 9.72
N GLN A 22 0.23 11.33 10.94
CA GLN A 22 -0.06 12.29 12.01
C GLN A 22 1.17 13.11 12.40
N ARG A 23 2.36 12.50 12.45
CA ARG A 23 3.62 13.20 12.71
C ARG A 23 3.94 14.21 11.62
N THR A 24 3.83 13.83 10.35
CA THR A 24 4.04 14.73 9.20
C THR A 24 3.09 15.92 9.23
N LEU A 25 1.80 15.69 9.50
CA LEU A 25 0.81 16.77 9.61
C LEU A 25 1.00 17.65 10.85
N ARG A 26 1.52 17.09 11.95
CA ARG A 26 1.88 17.88 13.14
C ARG A 26 3.06 18.79 12.86
N ALA A 27 4.14 18.26 12.26
CA ALA A 27 5.31 19.03 11.89
C ALA A 27 4.97 20.17 10.90
N LEU A 28 4.10 19.89 9.92
CA LEU A 28 3.59 20.94 9.01
C LEU A 28 2.85 22.05 9.77
N ARG A 29 1.97 21.69 10.71
CA ARG A 29 1.23 22.67 11.53
C ARG A 29 2.12 23.48 12.47
N GLN A 30 3.24 22.90 12.91
CA GLN A 30 4.24 23.55 13.76
C GLN A 30 5.23 24.41 12.96
N GLY A 31 5.26 24.28 11.62
CA GLY A 31 6.20 24.98 10.75
C GLY A 31 7.56 24.28 10.59
N ASP A 32 7.75 23.12 11.22
CA ASP A 32 8.98 22.32 11.14
C ASP A 32 9.15 21.61 9.79
N ARG A 33 8.08 21.51 9.00
CA ARG A 33 8.10 21.07 7.60
C ARG A 33 7.44 22.12 6.72
N ARG A 34 8.01 22.38 5.54
CA ARG A 34 7.37 23.28 4.57
C ARG A 34 6.29 22.52 3.83
N ARG A 35 5.32 23.28 3.31
CA ARG A 35 4.27 22.73 2.46
C ARG A 35 4.84 22.07 1.20
N SER A 36 5.89 22.65 0.61
CA SER A 36 6.59 22.08 -0.56
C SER A 36 7.15 20.69 -0.34
N ASP A 37 7.48 20.35 0.91
CA ASP A 37 8.16 19.09 1.27
C ASP A 37 7.18 17.94 1.50
N VAL A 38 5.88 18.25 1.52
CA VAL A 38 4.79 17.28 1.75
C VAL A 38 3.72 17.33 0.66
N CYS A 39 3.80 18.36 -0.19
CA CYS A 39 2.95 18.58 -1.35
C CYS A 39 3.77 18.37 -2.62
N ASP A 40 4.46 17.25 -2.67
CA ASP A 40 5.50 16.91 -3.62
C ASP A 40 5.12 15.75 -4.54
N ALA A 41 3.83 15.36 -4.58
CA ALA A 41 3.35 14.32 -5.47
C ALA A 41 3.75 14.61 -6.92
N ASP A 42 4.55 13.69 -7.49
CA ASP A 42 5.01 13.82 -8.86
C ASP A 42 3.87 13.62 -9.87
N ARG A 43 4.17 13.89 -11.15
CA ARG A 43 3.19 13.77 -12.24
C ARG A 43 2.65 12.36 -12.41
N GLY A 44 3.49 11.34 -12.19
CA GLY A 44 3.10 9.93 -12.31
C GLY A 44 2.11 9.53 -11.22
N LEU A 45 2.37 9.93 -9.98
CA LEU A 45 1.48 9.68 -8.85
C LEU A 45 0.16 10.43 -9.01
N MET A 46 0.21 11.69 -9.42
CA MET A 46 -1.00 12.51 -9.67
C MET A 46 -1.86 11.91 -10.79
N SER A 47 -1.27 11.55 -11.92
CA SER A 47 -1.97 10.91 -13.04
C SER A 47 -2.56 9.55 -12.64
N SER A 48 -1.81 8.75 -11.87
CA SER A 48 -2.27 7.44 -11.39
C SER A 48 -3.44 7.57 -10.43
N ALA A 49 -3.37 8.51 -9.49
CA ALA A 49 -4.48 8.82 -8.60
C ALA A 49 -5.70 9.34 -9.37
N GLU A 50 -5.48 10.13 -10.42
CA GLU A 50 -6.55 10.67 -11.23
C GLU A 50 -7.32 9.61 -12.02
N VAL A 51 -6.59 8.69 -12.67
CA VAL A 51 -7.15 7.70 -13.58
C VAL A 51 -7.60 6.44 -12.84
N LEU A 52 -6.76 5.92 -11.93
CA LEU A 52 -6.97 4.62 -11.27
C LEU A 52 -7.37 4.75 -9.80
N GLY A 53 -7.12 5.91 -9.18
CA GLY A 53 -7.43 6.14 -7.78
C GLY A 53 -8.92 6.38 -7.52
N TYR A 54 -9.41 5.87 -6.40
CA TYR A 54 -10.79 6.09 -5.97
C TYR A 54 -10.89 7.30 -5.05
N ARG A 55 -12.02 8.02 -5.14
CA ARG A 55 -12.30 9.17 -4.27
C ARG A 55 -12.68 8.70 -2.88
N VAL A 56 -12.17 9.39 -1.86
CA VAL A 56 -12.52 9.15 -0.47
C VAL A 56 -13.27 10.35 0.11
N ASP A 57 -14.22 10.06 0.99
CA ASP A 57 -15.06 11.07 1.65
C ASP A 57 -14.34 11.67 2.87
N ARG A 58 -13.21 12.31 2.60
CA ARG A 58 -12.47 13.12 3.56
C ARG A 58 -11.73 14.24 2.83
N PRO A 59 -11.69 15.48 3.38
CA PRO A 59 -10.97 16.58 2.75
C PRO A 59 -9.45 16.36 2.82
N CYS A 60 -8.72 17.03 1.93
CA CYS A 60 -7.25 17.06 2.00
C CYS A 60 -6.79 17.65 3.35
N PRO A 61 -5.90 16.97 4.08
CA PRO A 61 -5.45 17.44 5.39
C PRO A 61 -4.57 18.70 5.32
N VAL A 62 -4.09 19.08 4.13
CA VAL A 62 -3.20 20.23 3.92
C VAL A 62 -3.93 21.45 3.35
N CYS A 63 -4.86 21.25 2.41
CA CYS A 63 -5.55 22.35 1.73
C CYS A 63 -7.05 22.41 1.96
N GLY A 64 -7.65 21.42 2.62
CA GLY A 64 -9.08 21.34 2.87
C GLY A 64 -9.94 21.02 1.65
N ALA A 65 -9.35 20.89 0.45
CA ALA A 65 -10.11 20.57 -0.75
C ALA A 65 -10.78 19.19 -0.66
N ALA A 66 -12.01 19.10 -1.15
CA ALA A 66 -12.70 17.83 -1.37
C ALA A 66 -12.04 17.03 -2.51
N GLY A 67 -12.42 15.76 -2.64
CA GLY A 67 -11.94 14.89 -3.71
C GLY A 67 -10.52 14.35 -3.48
N LEU A 68 -10.13 14.13 -2.23
CA LEU A 68 -8.95 13.33 -1.90
C LEU A 68 -9.12 11.93 -2.51
N ARG A 69 -8.02 11.35 -3.02
CA ARG A 69 -8.02 10.04 -3.67
C ARG A 69 -7.09 9.08 -2.96
N GLU A 70 -7.37 7.80 -3.05
CA GLU A 70 -6.43 6.73 -2.69
C GLU A 70 -5.98 6.03 -3.98
N SER A 71 -4.66 6.01 -4.21
CA SER A 71 -3.99 5.36 -5.34
C SER A 71 -3.32 4.08 -4.84
N LEU A 72 -3.48 2.98 -5.58
CA LEU A 72 -2.99 1.66 -5.19
C LEU A 72 -1.84 1.24 -6.07
N TRP A 73 -0.73 0.84 -5.45
CA TRP A 73 0.52 0.49 -6.13
C TRP A 73 0.92 -0.93 -5.76
N ILE A 74 1.20 -1.74 -6.78
CA ILE A 74 1.60 -3.14 -6.58
C ILE A 74 3.12 -3.29 -6.62
N HIS A 75 3.67 -4.07 -5.71
CA HIS A 75 5.10 -4.39 -5.63
C HIS A 75 5.28 -5.88 -5.38
N GLY A 76 6.46 -6.41 -5.74
CA GLY A 76 6.80 -7.83 -5.55
C GLY A 76 7.53 -8.42 -6.75
N ALA A 77 8.38 -9.41 -6.52
CA ALA A 77 9.17 -10.05 -7.58
C ALA A 77 8.30 -10.90 -8.50
N ALA A 78 7.23 -11.52 -7.96
CA ALA A 78 6.26 -12.30 -8.73
C ALA A 78 5.51 -11.48 -9.82
N MET A 79 5.60 -10.16 -9.77
CA MET A 79 4.94 -9.25 -10.71
C MET A 79 5.77 -8.92 -11.96
N GLY A 80 7.08 -9.22 -11.97
CA GLY A 80 7.99 -8.83 -13.04
C GLY A 80 7.84 -7.33 -13.38
N GLU A 81 7.63 -7.03 -14.67
CA GLU A 81 7.46 -5.66 -15.20
C GLU A 81 6.25 -4.90 -14.62
N LYS A 82 5.28 -5.60 -14.01
CA LYS A 82 4.12 -4.95 -13.38
C LYS A 82 4.44 -4.39 -12.01
N SER A 83 5.57 -4.76 -11.40
CA SER A 83 6.00 -4.27 -10.09
C SER A 83 6.28 -2.77 -10.15
N GLY A 84 5.85 -2.02 -9.12
CA GLY A 84 5.97 -0.57 -9.06
C GLY A 84 4.95 0.19 -9.90
N THR A 85 3.85 -0.45 -10.34
CA THR A 85 2.79 0.23 -11.12
C THR A 85 1.53 0.46 -10.31
N ALA A 86 0.82 1.54 -10.62
CA ALA A 86 -0.52 1.76 -10.09
C ALA A 86 -1.54 0.85 -10.77
N ARG A 87 -2.55 0.38 -10.01
CA ARG A 87 -3.61 -0.50 -10.49
C ARG A 87 -4.95 -0.13 -9.88
N SER A 88 -6.03 -0.38 -10.62
CA SER A 88 -7.37 -0.32 -10.05
C SER A 88 -7.61 -1.45 -9.04
N LEU A 89 -8.60 -1.28 -8.16
CA LEU A 89 -9.00 -2.33 -7.21
C LEU A 89 -9.36 -3.65 -7.91
N SER A 90 -10.07 -3.59 -9.03
CA SER A 90 -10.47 -4.76 -9.82
C SER A 90 -9.27 -5.48 -10.44
N GLU A 91 -8.31 -4.74 -11.01
CA GLU A 91 -7.07 -5.33 -11.53
C GLU A 91 -6.25 -5.98 -10.42
N ILE A 92 -6.12 -5.35 -9.26
CA ILE A 92 -5.43 -5.93 -8.12
C ILE A 92 -6.11 -7.24 -7.71
N GLY A 93 -7.43 -7.25 -7.59
CA GLY A 93 -8.19 -8.46 -7.27
C GLY A 93 -7.95 -9.59 -8.28
N ALA A 94 -7.99 -9.29 -9.58
CA ALA A 94 -7.74 -10.28 -10.64
C ALA A 94 -6.30 -10.82 -10.60
N ILE A 95 -5.31 -9.94 -10.37
CA ILE A 95 -3.92 -10.36 -10.25
C ILE A 95 -3.73 -11.26 -9.02
N LEU A 96 -4.26 -10.88 -7.87
CA LEU A 96 -4.17 -11.67 -6.65
C LEU A 96 -4.85 -13.04 -6.81
N ALA A 97 -6.03 -13.09 -7.44
CA ALA A 97 -6.71 -14.35 -7.72
C ALA A 97 -5.92 -15.26 -8.69
N THR A 98 -5.17 -14.67 -9.62
CA THR A 98 -4.32 -15.41 -10.56
C THR A 98 -3.05 -15.95 -9.89
N LEU A 99 -2.43 -15.15 -9.02
CA LEU A 99 -1.18 -15.52 -8.34
C LEU A 99 -1.41 -16.44 -7.15
N PHE A 100 -2.56 -16.31 -6.48
CA PHE A 100 -2.92 -17.04 -5.27
C PHE A 100 -4.31 -17.69 -5.42
N PRO A 101 -4.48 -18.64 -6.37
CA PRO A 101 -5.79 -19.25 -6.66
C PRO A 101 -6.35 -20.05 -5.48
N ASP A 102 -5.46 -20.66 -4.67
CA ASP A 102 -5.81 -21.42 -3.47
C ASP A 102 -5.90 -20.54 -2.20
N GLY A 103 -5.82 -19.22 -2.36
CA GLY A 103 -5.78 -18.23 -1.29
C GLY A 103 -4.37 -17.91 -0.81
N VAL A 104 -4.26 -16.85 0.00
CA VAL A 104 -3.00 -16.47 0.65
C VAL A 104 -2.81 -17.36 1.87
N GLY A 105 -1.72 -18.14 1.89
CA GLY A 105 -1.46 -19.16 2.92
C GLY A 105 -1.81 -18.68 4.32
N ARG A 106 -2.79 -19.34 4.95
CA ARG A 106 -3.08 -19.16 6.39
C ARG A 106 -1.83 -19.59 7.15
N SER A 107 -1.47 -18.81 8.17
CA SER A 107 -0.35 -19.08 9.09
C SER A 107 -0.18 -20.58 9.35
N ALA A 108 0.98 -21.12 9.00
CA ALA A 108 1.37 -22.48 9.29
C ALA A 108 1.77 -22.62 10.78
N THR A 109 0.79 -22.53 11.67
CA THR A 109 0.90 -23.16 13.00
C THR A 109 0.15 -24.48 12.90
N ASP A 110 0.76 -25.50 12.28
CA ASP A 110 0.50 -26.94 12.48
C ASP A 110 1.14 -27.79 11.38
N ARG A 111 2.46 -27.96 11.42
CA ARG A 111 3.15 -29.27 11.41
C ARG A 111 4.65 -29.10 11.18
N ALA A 112 5.38 -29.93 11.92
CA ALA A 112 6.82 -30.10 11.84
C ALA A 112 7.31 -30.48 10.43
N GLY A 113 8.47 -29.94 10.06
CA GLY A 113 9.50 -30.64 9.30
C GLY A 113 9.27 -30.81 7.80
N ALA A 114 9.72 -29.82 7.02
CA ALA A 114 10.64 -29.99 5.87
C ALA A 114 10.71 -28.66 5.11
N ALA A 115 11.89 -28.01 5.14
CA ALA A 115 12.15 -26.84 4.32
C ALA A 115 12.54 -27.29 2.91
N PRO A 116 11.85 -26.84 1.84
CA PRO A 116 12.49 -26.79 0.54
C PRO A 116 13.50 -25.64 0.55
N VAL A 117 14.75 -25.97 0.24
CA VAL A 117 15.83 -25.00 -0.01
C VAL A 117 15.63 -24.43 -1.40
N GLY A 118 15.46 -23.10 -1.49
CA GLY A 118 15.60 -22.31 -2.72
C GLY A 118 14.28 -21.83 -3.34
N GLY A 119 13.97 -20.54 -3.16
CA GLY A 119 12.91 -19.85 -3.92
C GLY A 119 12.69 -18.40 -3.48
N SER A 120 12.95 -17.46 -4.39
CA SER A 120 12.84 -16.00 -4.26
C SER A 120 11.47 -15.49 -3.79
N GLY A 121 11.46 -14.31 -3.13
CA GLY A 121 10.30 -13.68 -2.49
C GLY A 121 9.00 -13.62 -3.31
N SER A 122 8.07 -14.50 -2.96
CA SER A 122 6.79 -14.75 -3.64
C SER A 122 5.63 -13.86 -3.18
N GLY A 123 5.90 -12.84 -2.36
CA GLY A 123 4.90 -11.90 -1.87
C GLY A 123 4.59 -10.76 -2.87
N VAL A 124 3.35 -10.30 -2.83
CA VAL A 124 2.86 -9.08 -3.47
C VAL A 124 2.48 -8.09 -2.38
N ALA A 125 3.08 -6.91 -2.39
CA ALA A 125 2.68 -5.79 -1.53
C ALA A 125 1.77 -4.84 -2.31
N VAL A 126 0.70 -4.37 -1.67
CA VAL A 126 -0.18 -3.32 -2.18
C VAL A 126 -0.04 -2.10 -1.28
N HIS A 127 0.52 -1.03 -1.83
CA HIS A 127 0.67 0.25 -1.16
C HIS A 127 -0.53 1.14 -1.46
N THR A 128 -1.24 1.56 -0.42
CA THR A 128 -2.31 2.56 -0.52
C THR A 128 -1.74 3.93 -0.20
N VAL A 129 -1.71 4.81 -1.19
CA VAL A 129 -1.22 6.19 -1.06
C VAL A 129 -2.39 7.14 -1.18
N GLU A 130 -2.65 7.98 -0.18
CA GLU A 130 -3.60 9.07 -0.35
C GLU A 130 -2.96 10.21 -1.15
N VAL A 131 -3.71 10.85 -2.05
CA VAL A 131 -3.23 11.87 -2.98
C VAL A 131 -4.26 12.99 -3.13
N CYS A 132 -3.82 14.24 -3.05
CA CYS A 132 -4.64 15.42 -3.33
C CYS A 132 -4.27 16.03 -4.69
N LEU A 133 -5.19 15.96 -5.64
CA LEU A 133 -4.99 16.53 -6.98
C LEU A 133 -4.94 18.07 -7.03
N ARG A 134 -5.24 18.74 -5.91
CA ARG A 134 -5.24 20.20 -5.84
C ARG A 134 -3.92 20.79 -5.36
N CYS A 135 -3.32 20.20 -4.33
CA CYS A 135 -2.09 20.73 -3.75
C CYS A 135 -0.90 19.81 -3.92
N GLY A 136 -1.07 18.57 -4.39
CA GLY A 136 0.04 17.61 -4.50
C GLY A 136 0.39 16.91 -3.19
N TRP A 137 -0.46 17.01 -2.15
CA TRP A 137 -0.28 16.20 -0.94
C TRP A 137 -0.30 14.71 -1.29
N ASN A 138 0.66 13.95 -0.81
CA ASN A 138 0.62 12.49 -0.81
C ASN A 138 1.16 11.89 0.48
N HIS A 139 0.62 10.72 0.85
CA HIS A 139 1.16 9.95 1.96
C HIS A 139 0.82 8.47 1.80
N LEU A 140 1.80 7.57 1.98
CA LEU A 140 1.53 6.15 2.16
C LEU A 140 0.72 5.97 3.45
N ILE A 141 -0.46 5.37 3.38
CA ILE A 141 -1.34 5.17 4.55
C ILE A 141 -1.46 3.71 4.94
N ARG A 142 -1.14 2.78 4.03
CA ARG A 142 -1.24 1.35 4.26
C ARG A 142 -0.35 0.55 3.32
N GLU A 143 0.25 -0.51 3.85
CA GLU A 143 0.86 -1.58 3.07
C GLU A 143 0.15 -2.89 3.41
N ASP A 144 -0.43 -3.55 2.41
CA ASP A 144 -1.09 -4.85 2.54
C ASP A 144 -0.24 -5.91 1.81
N MET A 145 0.25 -6.91 2.54
CA MET A 145 1.08 -7.99 2.00
C MET A 145 0.22 -9.23 1.70
N TYR A 146 0.41 -9.81 0.52
CA TYR A 146 -0.24 -11.03 0.04
C TYR A 146 0.85 -12.02 -0.38
N GLY A 147 0.95 -13.19 0.26
CA GLY A 147 1.83 -14.28 -0.16
C GLY A 147 2.36 -15.06 1.04
N ALA A 148 3.31 -15.97 0.81
CA ALA A 148 3.92 -16.76 1.87
C ALA A 148 4.77 -15.85 2.79
N GLY A 149 4.30 -15.65 4.01
CA GLY A 149 4.98 -14.84 5.00
C GLY A 149 6.22 -15.55 5.56
N ASN A 150 7.40 -14.98 5.32
CA ASN A 150 8.56 -15.14 6.19
C ASN A 150 9.50 -13.92 6.08
N SER A 151 9.05 -12.78 6.61
CA SER A 151 9.92 -11.64 6.91
C SER A 151 10.41 -11.73 8.36
N SER A 152 11.52 -12.42 8.62
CA SER A 152 12.30 -12.21 9.84
C SER A 152 13.33 -11.11 9.56
N THR A 153 13.01 -9.89 9.94
CA THR A 153 13.95 -8.78 10.00
C THR A 153 15.14 -9.17 10.87
N GLU A 154 16.35 -9.01 10.33
CA GLU A 154 17.62 -9.04 11.07
C GLU A 154 17.51 -8.17 12.33
N ARG A 155 17.57 -8.81 13.50
CA ARG A 155 18.08 -8.14 14.70
C ARG A 155 19.60 -8.25 14.64
N THR A 156 20.26 -7.21 14.13
CA THR A 156 21.64 -6.96 14.46
C THR A 156 21.66 -6.40 15.87
N ALA A 157 21.75 -7.30 16.86
CA ALA A 157 22.15 -6.94 18.22
C ALA A 157 23.68 -7.00 18.26
N THR A 158 24.32 -5.87 18.58
CA THR A 158 25.70 -5.79 19.06
C THR A 158 25.71 -6.00 20.56
#